data_AF-A0AA95DY31-F1
#
_entry.id   AF-A0AA95DY31-F1
#
_cell.length_a   1.000
_cell.length_b   1.000
_cell.length_c   1.000
_cell.angle_alpha   90.00
_cell.angle_beta   90.00
_cell.angle_gamma   90.00
#
_symmetry.space_group_name_H-M   'P 1'
#
loop_
_entity.id
_entity.type
_entity.pdbx_description
1 polymer ?
#
loop_
_entity_poly.entity_id
_entity_poly.type
_entity_poly.pdbx_seq_one_letter_code
_entity_poly.pdbx_strand_id
1 'polypeptide(L)'
;MSDFSGLTDWLQRIDTQLDDGQKQALMRRIATRLRQQWSQRIRSQVDPSGAGFIPRKAKGRKFQGKRVKTGAMFTKAPRLLKTAYSTSHAEIGFAGRMAAIMAVHQYGQVARPSPTVRPVQYAVRETVGFSSEDEQLIIEEFEQFFMNLN
;
A
#
# COMPACT_ATOMS: atom_id res chain seq x y z
N MET A 1 -43.44 -11.17 6.41
CA MET A 1 -41.97 -11.17 6.55
C MET A 1 -41.41 -11.43 5.17
N SER A 2 -40.56 -10.53 4.67
CA SER A 2 -40.01 -10.63 3.32
C SER A 2 -39.16 -11.90 3.20
N ASP A 3 -39.40 -12.69 2.15
CA ASP A 3 -38.67 -13.92 1.88
C ASP A 3 -37.29 -13.59 1.28
N PHE A 4 -36.24 -13.81 2.06
CA PHE A 4 -34.85 -13.62 1.64
C PHE A 4 -34.16 -14.94 1.27
N SER A 5 -34.90 -16.05 1.17
CA SER A 5 -34.34 -17.36 0.81
C SER A 5 -33.64 -17.31 -0.55
N GLY A 6 -34.27 -16.71 -1.56
CA GLY A 6 -33.67 -16.53 -2.89
C GLY A 6 -32.39 -15.68 -2.90
N LEU A 7 -32.31 -14.66 -2.05
CA LEU A 7 -31.08 -13.86 -1.89
C LEU A 7 -29.99 -14.68 -1.18
N THR A 8 -30.37 -15.45 -0.16
CA THR A 8 -29.46 -16.31 0.60
C THR A 8 -28.88 -17.40 -0.29
N ASP A 9 -29.71 -18.09 -1.06
CA ASP A 9 -29.29 -19.13 -2.01
C ASP A 9 -28.42 -18.57 -3.13
N TRP A 10 -28.72 -17.36 -3.61
CA TRP A 10 -27.91 -16.66 -4.60
C TRP A 10 -26.53 -16.29 -4.04
N LEU A 11 -26.47 -15.74 -2.82
CA LEU A 11 -25.22 -15.45 -2.12
C LEU A 11 -24.40 -16.72 -1.85
N GLN A 12 -25.07 -17.82 -1.48
CA GLN A 12 -24.42 -19.11 -1.21
C GLN A 12 -23.88 -19.75 -2.50
N ARG A 13 -24.52 -19.53 -3.65
CA ARG A 13 -23.99 -19.91 -4.96
C ARG A 13 -22.77 -19.10 -5.35
N ILE A 14 -22.73 -17.81 -5.04
CA ILE A 14 -21.53 -16.97 -5.30
C ILE A 14 -20.37 -17.39 -4.39
N ASP A 15 -20.63 -17.74 -3.14
CA ASP A 15 -19.60 -18.22 -2.21
C ASP A 15 -18.98 -19.57 -2.62
N THR A 16 -19.79 -20.42 -3.27
CA THR A 16 -19.37 -21.72 -3.80
C THR A 16 -18.81 -21.68 -5.23
N GLN A 17 -18.85 -20.53 -5.90
CA GLN A 17 -18.38 -20.40 -7.29
C GLN A 17 -16.87 -20.44 -7.45
N LEU A 18 -16.12 -20.12 -6.39
CA LEU A 18 -14.66 -20.14 -6.45
C LEU A 18 -14.11 -21.36 -5.73
N ASP A 19 -13.41 -22.22 -6.47
CA ASP A 19 -12.51 -23.19 -5.86
C ASP A 19 -11.31 -22.47 -5.20
N ASP A 20 -10.56 -23.19 -4.36
CA ASP A 20 -9.42 -22.63 -3.65
C ASP A 20 -8.33 -22.07 -4.60
N GLY A 21 -8.16 -22.69 -5.78
CA GLY A 21 -7.24 -22.21 -6.80
C GLY A 21 -7.68 -20.86 -7.37
N GLN A 22 -8.97 -20.70 -7.66
CA GLN A 22 -9.57 -19.46 -8.13
C GLN A 22 -9.53 -18.37 -7.06
N LYS A 23 -9.83 -18.70 -5.80
CA LYS A 23 -9.69 -17.76 -4.66
C LYS A 23 -8.25 -17.27 -4.53
N GLN A 24 -7.29 -18.18 -4.55
CA GLN A 24 -5.87 -17.83 -4.45
C GLN A 24 -5.41 -17.01 -5.66
N ALA A 25 -5.89 -17.31 -6.87
CA ALA A 25 -5.59 -16.55 -8.07
C ALA A 25 -6.12 -15.11 -7.99
N LEU A 26 -7.35 -14.92 -7.49
CA LEU A 26 -7.96 -13.62 -7.25
C LEU A 26 -7.17 -12.81 -6.20
N MET A 27 -6.86 -13.41 -5.04
CA MET A 27 -6.06 -12.75 -4.00
C MET A 27 -4.67 -12.36 -4.50
N ARG A 28 -4.01 -13.23 -5.27
CA ARG A 28 -2.71 -12.93 -5.92
C ARG A 28 -2.82 -11.74 -6.88
N ARG A 29 -3.89 -11.71 -7.68
CA ARG A 29 -4.13 -10.66 -8.66
C ARG A 29 -4.32 -9.31 -7.98
N ILE A 30 -5.22 -9.23 -7.00
CA ILE A 30 -5.45 -8.03 -6.17
C ILE A 30 -4.15 -7.55 -5.53
N ALA A 31 -3.42 -8.46 -4.85
CA ALA A 31 -2.16 -8.11 -4.19
C ALA A 31 -1.13 -7.51 -5.17
N THR A 32 -1.04 -8.10 -6.37
CA THR A 32 -0.09 -7.66 -7.40
C THR A 32 -0.44 -6.27 -7.93
N ARG A 33 -1.72 -6.01 -8.18
CA ARG A 33 -2.22 -4.75 -8.75
C ARG A 33 -2.11 -3.60 -7.75
N LEU A 34 -2.53 -3.83 -6.51
CA LEU A 34 -2.32 -2.87 -5.42
C LEU A 34 -0.83 -2.60 -5.17
N ARG A 35 0.06 -3.61 -5.24
CA ARG A 35 1.51 -3.36 -5.13
C ARG A 35 2.00 -2.42 -6.24
N GLN A 36 1.51 -2.54 -7.46
CA GLN A 36 1.86 -1.64 -8.57
C GLN A 36 1.37 -0.21 -8.25
N GLN A 37 0.12 -0.07 -7.82
CA GLN A 37 -0.51 1.20 -7.45
C GLN A 37 0.25 1.90 -6.32
N TRP A 38 0.48 1.21 -5.19
CA TRP A 38 1.24 1.76 -4.05
C TRP A 38 2.68 2.09 -4.43
N SER A 39 3.31 1.27 -5.27
CA SER A 39 4.66 1.56 -5.78
C SER A 39 4.69 2.84 -6.60
N GLN A 40 3.69 3.08 -7.45
CA GLN A 40 3.57 4.31 -8.23
C GLN A 40 3.32 5.52 -7.34
N ARG A 41 2.37 5.40 -6.39
CA ARG A 41 2.03 6.44 -5.42
C ARG A 41 3.26 6.92 -4.63
N ILE A 42 4.05 5.99 -4.08
CA ILE A 42 5.29 6.31 -3.37
C ILE A 42 6.32 6.99 -4.29
N ARG A 43 6.46 6.55 -5.56
CA ARG A 43 7.36 7.21 -6.54
C ARG A 43 6.94 8.65 -6.80
N SER A 44 5.64 8.90 -6.86
CA SER A 44 5.04 10.23 -7.03
C SER A 44 5.14 11.13 -5.78
N GLN A 45 5.67 10.61 -4.66
CA GLN A 45 5.81 11.34 -3.40
C GLN A 45 4.48 11.81 -2.81
N VAL A 46 3.42 11.01 -2.96
CA VAL A 46 2.11 11.29 -2.37
C VAL A 46 1.69 10.17 -1.42
N ASP A 47 0.83 10.51 -0.47
CA ASP A 47 0.23 9.60 0.50
C ASP A 47 -1.14 9.07 0.01
N PRO A 48 -1.80 8.14 0.74
CA PRO A 48 -3.11 7.61 0.34
C PRO A 48 -4.23 8.66 0.27
N SER A 49 -4.11 9.81 0.95
CA SER A 49 -5.08 10.90 0.81
C SER A 49 -4.88 11.72 -0.47
N GLY A 50 -3.81 11.44 -1.22
CA GLY A 50 -3.38 12.21 -2.39
C GLY A 50 -2.49 13.41 -2.05
N ALA A 51 -2.24 13.68 -0.76
CA ALA A 51 -1.38 14.77 -0.33
C ALA A 51 0.10 14.45 -0.56
N GLY A 52 0.90 15.46 -0.92
CA GLY A 52 2.33 15.30 -1.08
C GLY A 52 3.05 15.06 0.25
N PHE A 53 4.05 14.18 0.26
CA PHE A 53 4.85 13.95 1.46
C PHE A 53 5.52 15.23 1.96
N ILE A 54 5.44 15.46 3.28
CA ILE A 54 6.09 16.60 3.92
C ILE A 54 7.59 16.60 3.57
N PRO A 55 8.14 17.68 2.99
CA PRO A 55 9.54 17.71 2.58
C PRO A 55 10.52 17.46 3.72
N ARG A 56 11.72 16.98 3.40
CA ARG A 56 12.81 16.88 4.39
C ARG A 56 13.24 18.28 4.82
N LYS A 57 13.64 18.44 6.09
CA LYS A 57 14.33 19.65 6.55
C LYS A 57 15.51 19.93 5.61
N ALA A 58 15.54 21.13 5.05
CA ALA A 58 16.61 21.54 4.15
C ALA A 58 17.94 21.48 4.90
N LYS A 59 18.86 20.62 4.46
CA LYS A 59 20.24 20.68 4.95
C LYS A 59 20.87 21.88 4.25
N GLY A 60 21.37 22.85 5.00
CA GLY A 60 22.04 24.06 4.50
C GLY A 60 23.38 23.80 3.79
N ARG A 61 23.57 22.66 3.12
CA ARG A 61 24.76 22.37 2.34
C ARG A 61 24.59 22.89 0.93
N LYS A 62 25.28 23.99 0.61
CA LYS A 62 25.56 24.39 -0.77
C LYS A 62 26.57 23.37 -1.33
N PHE A 63 26.19 22.64 -2.37
CA PHE A 63 27.17 21.94 -3.22
C PHE A 63 27.36 22.82 -4.45
N GLN A 64 28.54 23.41 -4.62
CA GLN A 64 28.87 24.30 -5.74
C GLN A 64 27.84 25.44 -5.98
N GLY A 65 27.46 26.19 -4.94
CA GLY A 65 26.60 27.38 -5.09
C GLY A 65 25.13 27.12 -5.44
N LYS A 66 24.72 25.88 -5.74
CA LYS A 66 23.32 25.53 -6.04
C LYS A 66 22.61 24.98 -4.80
N ARG A 67 21.32 25.33 -4.62
CA ARG A 67 20.44 24.69 -3.62
C ARG A 67 20.37 23.20 -3.99
N VAL A 68 20.87 22.33 -3.12
CA VAL A 68 20.65 20.89 -3.23
C VAL A 68 19.15 20.68 -3.08
N LYS A 69 18.46 20.25 -4.16
CA LYS A 69 17.08 19.77 -4.04
C LYS A 69 17.09 18.71 -2.94
N THR A 70 16.34 18.93 -1.87
CA THR A 70 15.99 17.91 -0.90
C THR A 70 15.20 16.84 -1.65
N GLY A 71 15.93 15.92 -2.30
CA GLY A 71 15.38 15.03 -3.33
C GLY A 71 14.30 14.10 -2.80
N ALA A 72 13.64 13.42 -3.74
CA ALA A 72 12.62 12.41 -3.50
C ALA A 72 13.01 11.47 -2.34
N MET A 73 12.06 11.25 -1.44
CA MET A 73 12.17 10.30 -0.33
C MET A 73 11.78 8.90 -0.80
N PHE A 74 12.18 7.90 -0.02
CA PHE A 74 11.72 6.51 -0.22
C PHE A 74 11.93 5.96 -1.64
N THR A 75 12.91 6.44 -2.40
CA THR A 75 13.14 6.04 -3.81
C THR A 75 13.37 4.53 -3.98
N LYS A 76 13.87 3.87 -2.94
CA LYS A 76 14.06 2.42 -2.90
C LYS A 76 12.87 1.65 -2.31
N ALA A 77 11.90 2.31 -1.67
CA ALA A 77 10.76 1.65 -1.03
C ALA A 77 9.84 0.94 -2.03
N PRO A 78 9.46 1.51 -3.20
CA PRO A 78 8.56 0.85 -4.16
C PRO A 78 8.98 -0.59 -4.51
N ARG A 79 10.26 -0.81 -4.80
CA ARG A 79 10.79 -2.14 -5.14
C ARG A 79 10.88 -3.11 -3.96
N LEU A 80 10.74 -2.61 -2.73
CA LEU A 80 10.81 -3.38 -1.48
C LEU A 80 9.43 -3.68 -0.88
N LEU A 81 8.34 -3.20 -1.49
CA LEU A 81 7.01 -3.71 -1.19
C LEU A 81 6.95 -5.19 -1.49
N LYS A 82 6.40 -5.94 -0.53
CA LYS A 82 6.15 -7.38 -0.62
C LYS A 82 4.65 -7.62 -0.70
N THR A 83 4.30 -8.76 -1.28
CA THR A 83 2.96 -9.31 -1.26
C THR A 83 2.98 -10.69 -0.63
N ALA A 84 1.92 -11.04 0.06
CA ALA A 84 1.57 -12.40 0.45
C ALA A 84 0.08 -12.61 0.17
N TYR A 85 -0.34 -13.85 -0.04
CA TYR A 85 -1.74 -14.16 -0.36
C TYR A 85 -2.03 -15.64 -0.09
N SER A 86 -3.29 -15.92 0.21
CA SER A 86 -3.84 -17.26 0.39
C SER A 86 -5.23 -17.34 -0.25
N THR A 87 -6.00 -18.38 0.04
CA THR A 87 -7.40 -18.50 -0.37
C THR A 87 -8.32 -17.49 0.35
N SER A 88 -7.90 -16.96 1.50
CA SER A 88 -8.75 -16.09 2.35
C SER A 88 -8.22 -14.68 2.55
N HIS A 89 -6.99 -14.37 2.10
CA HIS A 89 -6.42 -13.05 2.29
C HIS A 89 -5.41 -12.67 1.20
N ALA A 90 -5.23 -11.36 1.05
CA ALA A 90 -4.16 -10.72 0.31
C ALA A 90 -3.50 -9.66 1.21
N GLU A 91 -2.18 -9.67 1.28
CA GLU A 91 -1.39 -8.77 2.11
C GLU A 91 -0.36 -8.03 1.26
N ILE A 92 -0.14 -6.76 1.60
CA ILE A 92 0.82 -5.90 0.92
C ILE A 92 1.45 -4.97 1.94
N GLY A 93 2.77 -4.84 1.88
CA GLY A 93 3.46 -3.92 2.75
C GLY A 93 4.96 -4.10 2.74
N PHE A 94 5.58 -3.60 3.79
CA PHE A 94 7.01 -3.73 4.02
C PHE A 94 7.29 -4.83 5.05
N ALA A 95 8.48 -5.42 5.00
CA ALA A 95 8.93 -6.41 5.97
C ALA A 95 10.33 -6.06 6.53
N GLY A 96 10.65 -6.65 7.69
CA GLY A 96 11.96 -6.53 8.34
C GLY A 96 12.37 -5.09 8.59
N ARG A 97 13.64 -4.77 8.30
CA ARG A 97 14.19 -3.42 8.52
C ARG A 97 13.42 -2.33 7.78
N MET A 98 12.91 -2.61 6.58
CA MET A 98 12.15 -1.60 5.83
C MET A 98 10.82 -1.29 6.51
N ALA A 99 10.13 -2.30 7.05
CA ALA A 99 8.89 -2.09 7.83
C ALA A 99 9.14 -1.19 9.04
N ALA A 100 10.21 -1.44 9.79
CA ALA A 100 10.55 -0.62 10.95
C ALA A 100 10.82 0.85 10.58
N ILE A 101 11.53 1.09 9.46
CA ILE A 101 11.77 2.47 8.98
C ILE A 101 10.47 3.11 8.52
N MET A 102 9.65 2.39 7.75
CA MET A 102 8.40 2.93 7.25
C MET A 102 7.39 3.17 8.37
N ALA A 103 7.35 2.36 9.43
CA ALA A 103 6.51 2.57 10.60
C ALA A 103 6.84 3.90 11.31
N VAL A 104 8.12 4.25 11.42
CA VAL A 104 8.54 5.57 11.96
C VAL A 104 7.92 6.71 11.14
N HIS A 105 7.86 6.57 9.83
CA HIS A 105 7.28 7.59 8.96
C HIS A 105 5.76 7.54 8.92
N GLN A 106 5.15 6.34 8.86
CA GLN A 106 3.72 6.11 8.83
C GLN A 106 3.04 6.72 10.06
N TYR A 107 3.60 6.50 11.25
CA TYR A 107 3.01 6.95 12.50
C TYR A 107 3.69 8.20 13.06
N GLY A 108 4.64 8.78 12.32
CA GLY A 108 5.42 9.92 12.78
C GLY A 108 6.10 9.68 14.13
N GLN A 109 6.82 8.56 14.29
CA GLN A 109 7.42 8.22 15.58
C GLN A 109 8.67 9.05 15.89
N VAL A 110 9.06 9.07 17.16
CA VAL A 110 10.40 9.54 17.57
C VAL A 110 11.41 8.43 17.26
N ALA A 111 12.42 8.74 16.44
CA ALA A 111 13.50 7.80 16.17
C ALA A 111 14.86 8.49 16.14
N ARG A 112 15.92 7.70 16.36
CA ARG A 112 17.31 8.16 16.34
C ARG A 112 17.93 7.88 14.96
N PRO A 113 18.22 8.90 14.12
CA PRO A 113 18.70 8.67 12.75
C PRO A 113 20.12 8.08 12.67
N SER A 114 20.97 8.41 13.65
CA SER A 114 22.33 7.87 13.80
C SER A 114 22.69 7.82 15.30
N PRO A 115 23.63 6.96 15.71
CA PRO A 115 24.01 6.82 17.12
C PRO A 115 24.40 8.14 17.81
N THR A 116 24.95 9.07 17.03
CA THR A 116 25.46 10.37 17.48
C THR A 116 24.43 11.50 17.53
N VAL A 117 23.22 11.30 16.99
CA VAL A 117 22.20 12.36 16.88
C VAL A 117 21.11 12.11 17.93
N ARG A 118 20.58 13.19 18.52
CA ARG A 118 19.44 13.10 19.46
C ARG A 118 18.22 12.52 18.73
N PRO A 119 17.34 11.78 19.43
CA PRO A 119 16.07 11.34 18.86
C PRO A 119 15.28 12.54 18.30
N VAL A 120 14.64 12.35 17.16
CA VAL A 120 13.85 13.40 16.48
C VAL A 120 12.47 12.84 16.17
N GLN A 121 11.45 13.66 16.36
CA GLN A 121 10.08 13.40 15.91
C GLN A 121 10.01 13.48 14.39
N TYR A 122 9.60 12.39 13.74
CA TYR A 122 9.40 12.36 12.30
C TYR A 122 8.01 12.87 11.94
N ALA A 123 7.91 13.65 10.87
CA ALA A 123 6.61 14.00 10.31
C ALA A 123 5.93 12.77 9.69
N VAL A 124 4.61 12.68 9.83
CA VAL A 124 3.80 11.62 9.23
C VAL A 124 3.95 11.65 7.70
N ARG A 125 4.24 10.49 7.13
CA ARG A 125 4.30 10.24 5.68
C ARG A 125 3.80 8.82 5.48
N GLU A 126 2.53 8.71 5.17
CA GLU A 126 1.89 7.42 4.98
C GLU A 126 2.34 6.81 3.65
N THR A 127 3.10 5.73 3.73
CA THR A 127 3.63 5.04 2.54
C THR A 127 2.77 3.84 2.17
N VAL A 128 1.98 3.35 3.11
CA VAL A 128 1.02 2.27 2.97
C VAL A 128 -0.33 2.74 3.52
N GLY A 129 -1.39 2.05 3.11
CA GLY A 129 -2.77 2.42 3.42
C GLY A 129 -3.60 2.47 2.14
N PHE A 130 -4.89 2.21 2.27
CA PHE A 130 -5.82 2.23 1.14
C PHE A 130 -6.27 3.67 0.88
N SER A 131 -6.21 4.09 -0.38
CA SER A 131 -6.93 5.25 -0.88
C SER A 131 -8.26 4.82 -1.52
N SER A 132 -9.13 5.78 -1.84
CA SER A 132 -10.35 5.48 -2.58
C SER A 132 -10.08 4.85 -3.95
N GLU A 133 -8.97 5.21 -4.61
CA GLU A 133 -8.54 4.56 -5.85
C GLU A 133 -8.08 3.11 -5.62
N ASP A 134 -7.48 2.81 -4.46
CA ASP A 134 -7.10 1.44 -4.13
C ASP A 134 -8.35 0.57 -3.88
N GLU A 135 -9.34 1.12 -3.15
CA GLU A 135 -10.63 0.44 -2.91
C GLU A 135 -11.37 0.17 -4.22
N GLN A 136 -11.45 1.18 -5.08
CA GLN A 136 -12.04 1.05 -6.41
C GLN A 136 -11.31 0.00 -7.26
N LEU A 137 -9.98 0.02 -7.25
CA LEU A 137 -9.18 -1.00 -7.93
C LEU A 137 -9.49 -2.40 -7.41
N ILE A 138 -9.64 -2.58 -6.10
CA ILE A 138 -10.01 -3.89 -5.54
C ILE A 138 -11.34 -4.36 -6.13
N ILE A 139 -12.37 -3.51 -6.10
CA ILE A 139 -13.71 -3.81 -6.64
C ILE A 139 -13.62 -4.19 -8.13
N GLU A 140 -12.90 -3.40 -8.93
CA GLU A 140 -12.71 -3.68 -10.36
C GLU A 140 -12.02 -5.02 -10.61
N GLU A 141 -11.00 -5.38 -9.82
CA GLU A 141 -10.32 -6.66 -9.96
C GLU A 141 -11.24 -7.83 -9.57
N PHE A 142 -12.14 -7.66 -8.58
CA PHE A 142 -13.18 -8.64 -8.26
C PHE A 142 -14.16 -8.81 -9.43
N GLU A 143 -14.75 -7.71 -9.90
CA GLU A 143 -15.74 -7.73 -10.99
C GLU A 143 -15.16 -8.34 -12.27
N GLN A 144 -13.96 -7.91 -12.65
CA GLN A 144 -13.27 -8.46 -13.83
C GLN A 144 -12.97 -9.94 -13.65
N PHE A 145 -12.61 -10.40 -12.46
CA PHE A 145 -12.34 -11.82 -12.24
C PHE A 145 -13.61 -12.66 -12.42
N PHE A 146 -14.73 -12.24 -11.83
CA PHE A 146 -16.03 -12.90 -11.99
C PHE A 146 -16.58 -12.85 -13.42
N MET A 147 -16.44 -11.74 -14.13
CA MET A 147 -16.87 -11.67 -15.54
C MET A 147 -16.07 -12.58 -16.47
N ASN A 148 -14.84 -12.94 -16.09
CA ASN A 148 -13.97 -13.82 -16.88
C ASN A 148 -13.98 -15.28 -16.40
N LEU A 149 -14.79 -15.61 -15.38
CA LEU A 149 -15.08 -16.98 -14.96
C LEU A 149 -16.15 -17.53 -15.89
N ASN A 150 -15.72 -18.41 -16.83
CA ASN A 150 -16.61 -19.17 -17.69
C ASN A 150 -17.27 -20.33 -16.94
#